data_AF-A0A397XQ07-F1
#
_entry.id   AF-A0A397XQ07-F1
#
_cell.length_a   1.000
_cell.length_b   1.000
_cell.length_c   1.000
_cell.angle_alpha   90.00
_cell.angle_beta   90.00
_cell.angle_gamma   90.00
#
_symmetry.space_group_name_H-M   'P 1'
#
loop_
_entity.id
_entity.type
_entity.pdbx_description
1 polymer ?
#
loop_
_entity_poly.entity_id
_entity_poly.type
_entity_poly.pdbx_seq_one_letter_code
_entity_poly.pdbx_strand_id
1 'polypeptide(L)'
;MLRSGLVDIKKDDAISLFQSMIRSRPLPTVIDFTRLFSAVAKTKRYDLVLGLVKQIELNGISCDLYTLSIVINCFCRCRELGFDFSVFGKMLKLGYEPDTITFSTLINGLCLEGRVSQAVELVDRKLSEAMALIDRMMDNGCRPNEVSYGPILNRICKSGNTALALDLFRKMEDRKIKPQVVQYNIIIDSLCKDGRLEEALSLFNEMETKEIKADVTTYNSLIGGFCNARRWDDGAQLLRDMITRGITPNVITFSALIDSFVKEGKLKEAKELYNEMIARGIDPDTITYNSLIYGLCNEKRLTEANQMMDLMVSKGCDPSIVTYSILINGYCKAKLVDDGMRLFHKMPLRADTVTYNTLVQGFCQSGKLNVAKELFQEMVSIGVPPSVMTYGILLDGLCDNGELNKALEILDQMRKCKMELDIGIYNIIIHGMCNASMVDDAWDLFCSLSLSKGVKPDVKTYTIMIGGLCKKGSLSEAGMLFRKMGEDGIAPNDCTYNTLIRAHLRGSDIGTSVELIEEMKRCGFSADASTINIVMDMLSSGRLDRSFLDMLS
;
A
#
# COMPACT_ATOMS: atom_id res chain seq x y z
N MET A 1 36.18 -37.64 -5.29
CA MET A 1 34.92 -37.31 -6.01
C MET A 1 34.45 -35.86 -5.73
N LEU A 2 35.31 -34.84 -5.88
CA LEU A 2 34.92 -33.42 -5.65
C LEU A 2 35.40 -32.50 -6.79
N ARG A 3 35.62 -33.04 -8.00
CA ARG A 3 36.04 -32.27 -9.19
C ARG A 3 34.88 -31.75 -10.05
N SER A 4 33.63 -32.11 -9.75
CA SER A 4 32.43 -31.58 -10.40
C SER A 4 31.54 -30.89 -9.35
N GLY A 5 31.08 -29.67 -9.65
CA GLY A 5 30.34 -28.82 -8.73
C GLY A 5 29.08 -29.48 -8.17
N LEU A 6 28.92 -29.43 -6.85
CA LEU A 6 27.71 -29.86 -6.14
C LEU A 6 26.62 -28.78 -6.30
N VAL A 7 25.77 -28.92 -7.31
CA VAL A 7 24.58 -28.09 -7.53
C VAL A 7 23.34 -28.93 -7.18
N ASP A 8 22.43 -28.38 -6.37
CA ASP A 8 21.16 -28.99 -5.96
C ASP A 8 21.24 -30.36 -5.24
N ILE A 9 22.13 -30.46 -4.24
CA ILE A 9 22.22 -31.66 -3.42
C ILE A 9 20.96 -31.89 -2.55
N LYS A 10 20.37 -33.09 -2.61
CA LYS A 10 19.24 -33.45 -1.73
C LYS A 10 19.71 -33.63 -0.29
N LYS A 11 18.77 -33.59 0.66
CA LYS A 11 19.06 -33.61 2.11
C LYS A 11 19.81 -34.88 2.48
N ASP A 12 19.26 -36.01 2.06
CA ASP A 12 19.78 -37.33 2.43
C ASP A 12 21.13 -37.60 1.74
N ASP A 13 21.30 -37.13 0.50
CA ASP A 13 22.58 -37.20 -0.23
C ASP A 13 23.67 -36.35 0.46
N ALA A 14 23.32 -35.16 0.96
CA ALA A 14 24.25 -34.30 1.71
C ALA A 14 24.67 -34.94 3.03
N ILE A 15 23.72 -35.55 3.76
CA ILE A 15 24.00 -36.26 5.02
C ILE A 15 24.86 -37.50 4.76
N SER A 16 24.52 -38.28 3.74
CA SER A 16 25.28 -39.46 3.30
C SER A 16 26.72 -39.10 2.94
N LEU A 17 26.91 -38.07 2.11
CA LEU A 17 28.21 -37.59 1.70
C LEU A 17 29.03 -37.11 2.92
N PHE A 18 28.41 -36.35 3.82
CA PHE A 18 29.07 -35.91 5.06
C PHE A 18 29.52 -37.07 5.95
N GLN A 19 28.65 -38.07 6.16
CA GLN A 19 28.98 -39.26 6.94
C GLN A 19 30.12 -40.06 6.30
N SER A 20 30.12 -40.18 4.97
CA SER A 20 31.22 -40.79 4.22
C SER A 20 32.53 -40.02 4.39
N MET A 21 32.48 -38.69 4.40
CA MET A 21 33.65 -37.82 4.58
C MET A 21 34.27 -37.96 5.97
N ILE A 22 33.48 -38.00 7.04
CA ILE A 22 34.02 -38.19 8.41
C ILE A 22 34.65 -39.57 8.61
N ARG A 23 34.10 -40.60 7.94
CA ARG A 23 34.58 -41.98 8.03
C ARG A 23 35.79 -42.27 7.14
N SER A 24 36.11 -41.40 6.17
CA SER A 24 37.22 -41.67 5.25
C SER A 24 38.58 -41.56 5.95
N ARG A 25 39.53 -42.36 5.49
CA ARG A 25 40.94 -42.29 5.88
C ARG A 25 41.78 -42.27 4.59
N PRO A 26 42.56 -41.21 4.32
CA PRO A 26 42.76 -40.01 5.15
C PRO A 26 41.48 -39.15 5.30
N LEU A 27 41.46 -38.34 6.36
CA LEU A 27 40.35 -37.42 6.63
C LEU A 27 40.35 -36.29 5.58
N PRO A 28 39.19 -35.86 5.04
CA PRO A 28 39.12 -34.75 4.12
C PRO A 28 39.52 -33.43 4.80
N THR A 29 39.93 -32.46 4.00
CA THR A 29 40.34 -31.15 4.51
C THR A 29 39.12 -30.33 4.93
N VAL A 30 39.30 -29.32 5.80
CA VAL A 30 38.20 -28.41 6.19
C VAL A 30 37.56 -27.75 4.96
N ILE A 31 38.35 -27.44 3.92
CA ILE A 31 37.90 -26.88 2.65
C ILE A 31 36.88 -27.78 1.95
N ASP A 32 37.06 -29.11 2.02
CA ASP A 32 36.13 -30.06 1.42
C ASP A 32 34.78 -30.04 2.15
N PHE A 33 34.80 -29.90 3.48
CA PHE A 33 33.58 -29.71 4.29
C PHE A 33 32.92 -28.35 4.01
N THR A 34 33.71 -27.27 3.91
CA THR A 34 33.22 -25.93 3.56
C THR A 34 32.46 -25.90 2.23
N ARG A 35 32.97 -26.64 1.22
CA ARG A 35 32.29 -26.80 -0.08
C ARG A 35 30.93 -27.47 0.05
N LEU A 36 30.84 -28.52 0.87
CA LEU A 36 29.57 -29.19 1.15
C LEU A 36 28.60 -28.26 1.87
N PHE A 37 29.04 -27.55 2.91
CA PHE A 37 28.21 -26.59 3.64
C PHE A 37 27.68 -25.48 2.73
N SER A 38 28.53 -24.93 1.86
CA SER A 38 28.12 -23.93 0.87
C SER A 38 27.06 -24.47 -0.09
N ALA A 39 27.22 -25.71 -0.59
CA ALA A 39 26.24 -26.35 -1.45
C ALA A 39 24.88 -26.57 -0.74
N VAL A 40 24.91 -27.03 0.51
CA VAL A 40 23.68 -27.23 1.31
C VAL A 40 23.02 -25.89 1.65
N ALA A 41 23.79 -24.85 2.00
CA ALA A 41 23.27 -23.52 2.28
C ALA A 41 22.53 -22.92 1.07
N LYS A 42 23.00 -23.19 -0.16
CA LYS A 42 22.31 -22.78 -1.41
C LYS A 42 20.93 -23.43 -1.57
N THR A 43 20.72 -24.62 -1.00
CA THR A 43 19.40 -25.27 -0.95
C THR A 43 18.46 -24.72 0.13
N LYS A 44 18.85 -23.61 0.80
CA LYS A 44 18.10 -22.94 1.89
C LYS A 44 17.86 -23.81 3.13
N ARG A 45 18.63 -24.89 3.32
CA ARG A 45 18.58 -25.76 4.49
C ARG A 45 19.61 -25.34 5.55
N TYR A 46 19.41 -24.17 6.13
CA TYR A 46 20.37 -23.55 7.04
C TYR A 46 20.55 -24.34 8.36
N ASP A 47 19.47 -24.84 8.94
CA ASP A 47 19.53 -25.66 10.17
C ASP A 47 20.36 -26.94 9.99
N LEU A 48 20.28 -27.53 8.79
CA LEU A 48 21.08 -28.71 8.44
C LEU A 48 22.57 -28.34 8.42
N VAL A 49 22.94 -27.20 7.81
CA VAL A 49 24.32 -26.73 7.80
C VAL A 49 24.83 -26.54 9.24
N LEU A 50 24.06 -25.87 10.10
CA LEU A 50 24.41 -25.66 11.51
C LEU A 50 24.63 -26.99 12.25
N GLY A 51 23.77 -27.98 12.03
CA GLY A 51 23.91 -29.32 12.59
C GLY A 51 25.17 -30.05 12.11
N LEU A 52 25.49 -29.97 10.82
CA LEU A 52 26.68 -30.60 10.25
C LEU A 52 27.97 -29.91 10.71
N VAL A 53 28.00 -28.58 10.84
CA VAL A 53 29.17 -27.87 11.36
C VAL A 53 29.43 -28.25 12.83
N LYS A 54 28.38 -28.31 13.65
CA LYS A 54 28.51 -28.78 15.04
C LYS A 54 29.12 -30.19 15.12
N GLN A 55 28.79 -31.07 14.18
CA GLN A 55 29.36 -32.41 14.13
C GLN A 55 30.85 -32.43 13.75
N ILE A 56 31.34 -31.57 12.84
CA ILE A 56 32.79 -31.53 12.56
C ILE A 56 33.60 -31.02 13.75
N GLU A 57 33.07 -30.04 14.49
CA GLU A 57 33.71 -29.52 15.71
C GLU A 57 33.80 -30.59 16.80
N LEU A 58 32.72 -31.38 16.98
CA LEU A 58 32.73 -32.53 17.91
C LEU A 58 33.71 -33.65 17.50
N ASN A 59 34.07 -33.74 16.21
CA ASN A 59 35.08 -34.66 15.71
C ASN A 59 36.50 -34.05 15.73
N GLY A 60 36.68 -32.87 16.36
CA GLY A 60 37.98 -32.22 16.53
C GLY A 60 38.52 -31.51 15.28
N ILE A 61 37.68 -31.28 14.26
CA ILE A 61 38.07 -30.54 13.06
C ILE A 61 37.85 -29.05 13.31
N SER A 62 38.91 -28.25 13.24
CA SER A 62 38.83 -26.79 13.43
C SER A 62 38.22 -26.10 12.21
N CYS A 63 37.18 -25.29 12.44
CA CYS A 63 36.56 -24.44 11.41
C CYS A 63 37.51 -23.31 10.98
N ASP A 64 37.58 -23.06 9.67
CA ASP A 64 38.29 -21.90 9.11
C ASP A 64 37.38 -20.66 9.03
N LEU A 65 37.96 -19.52 8.63
CA LEU A 65 37.24 -18.24 8.45
C LEU A 65 35.98 -18.43 7.58
N TYR A 66 36.10 -19.10 6.43
CA TYR A 66 35.00 -19.31 5.49
C TYR A 66 33.86 -20.14 6.08
N THR A 67 34.19 -21.20 6.83
CA THR A 67 33.18 -22.02 7.53
C THR A 67 32.43 -21.17 8.55
N LEU A 68 33.15 -20.36 9.33
CA LEU A 68 32.54 -19.48 10.32
C LEU A 68 31.64 -18.40 9.67
N SER A 69 32.03 -17.82 8.53
CA SER A 69 31.17 -16.88 7.77
C SER A 69 29.91 -17.56 7.20
N ILE A 70 29.99 -18.82 6.77
CA ILE A 70 28.80 -19.61 6.37
C ILE A 70 27.88 -19.85 7.56
N VAL A 71 28.43 -20.17 8.73
CA VAL A 71 27.67 -20.37 9.97
C VAL A 71 26.97 -19.08 10.39
N ILE A 72 27.67 -17.93 10.36
CA ILE A 72 27.09 -16.60 10.58
C ILE A 72 25.90 -16.39 9.63
N ASN A 73 26.07 -16.59 8.32
CA ASN A 73 24.97 -16.45 7.36
C ASN A 73 23.80 -17.38 7.67
N CYS A 74 24.05 -18.62 8.09
CA CYS A 74 23.00 -19.56 8.45
C CYS A 74 22.20 -19.06 9.68
N PHE A 75 22.88 -18.64 10.74
CA PHE A 75 22.21 -18.05 11.92
C PHE A 75 21.44 -16.78 11.58
N CYS A 76 21.99 -15.88 10.75
CA CYS A 76 21.27 -14.70 10.26
C CYS A 76 19.99 -15.07 9.49
N ARG A 77 20.02 -16.15 8.70
CA ARG A 77 18.86 -16.63 7.92
C ARG A 77 17.83 -17.38 8.78
N CYS A 78 18.29 -18.06 9.83
CA CYS A 78 17.44 -18.67 10.87
C CYS A 78 16.91 -17.66 11.89
N ARG A 79 17.32 -16.38 11.82
CA ARG A 79 16.93 -15.28 12.72
C ARG A 79 17.36 -15.50 14.17
N GLU A 80 18.56 -16.02 14.32
CA GLU A 80 19.19 -16.33 15.60
C GLU A 80 20.36 -15.37 15.88
N LEU A 81 20.10 -14.05 15.92
CA LEU A 81 21.12 -12.99 16.07
C LEU A 81 21.92 -13.02 17.40
N GLY A 82 21.56 -13.85 18.37
CA GLY A 82 22.43 -14.07 19.54
C GLY A 82 23.65 -14.91 19.16
N PHE A 83 23.46 -15.84 18.22
CA PHE A 83 24.44 -16.85 17.87
C PHE A 83 25.38 -16.38 16.75
N ASP A 84 24.94 -15.54 15.82
CA ASP A 84 25.81 -14.99 14.77
C ASP A 84 26.92 -14.07 15.35
N PHE A 85 26.60 -13.17 16.28
CA PHE A 85 27.57 -12.36 17.01
C PHE A 85 28.44 -13.20 17.95
N SER A 86 27.91 -14.31 18.48
CA SER A 86 28.70 -15.27 19.26
C SER A 86 29.75 -15.97 18.38
N VAL A 87 29.37 -16.37 17.16
CA VAL A 87 30.29 -16.96 16.16
C VAL A 87 31.30 -15.91 15.68
N PHE A 88 30.90 -14.65 15.50
CA PHE A 88 31.82 -13.56 15.22
C PHE A 88 32.81 -13.33 16.38
N GLY A 89 32.33 -13.37 17.63
CA GLY A 89 33.20 -13.32 18.81
C GLY A 89 34.15 -14.51 18.90
N LYS A 90 33.70 -15.72 18.52
CA LYS A 90 34.54 -16.92 18.41
C LYS A 90 35.62 -16.74 17.33
N MET A 91 35.26 -16.19 16.17
CA MET A 91 36.19 -15.89 15.08
C MET A 91 37.35 -14.99 15.57
N LEU A 92 37.02 -13.89 16.27
CA LEU A 92 38.02 -12.99 16.86
C LEU A 92 38.89 -13.69 17.92
N LYS A 93 38.29 -14.48 18.81
CA LYS A 93 39.02 -15.22 19.86
C LYS A 93 40.00 -16.27 19.30
N LEU A 94 39.70 -16.82 18.13
CA LEU A 94 40.57 -17.77 17.44
C LEU A 94 41.70 -17.08 16.63
N GLY A 95 41.76 -15.74 16.64
CA GLY A 95 42.77 -14.96 15.93
C GLY A 95 42.51 -14.82 14.44
N TYR A 96 41.28 -15.11 13.97
CA TYR A 96 40.91 -14.84 12.58
C TYR A 96 40.54 -13.37 12.40
N GLU A 97 41.11 -12.76 11.35
CA GLU A 97 40.74 -11.41 10.92
C GLU A 97 39.46 -11.46 10.08
N PRO A 98 38.35 -10.82 10.51
CA PRO A 98 37.13 -10.79 9.73
C PRO A 98 37.32 -10.01 8.43
N ASP A 99 36.76 -10.53 7.35
CA ASP A 99 36.82 -9.94 6.03
C ASP A 99 35.52 -9.18 5.67
N THR A 100 35.51 -8.55 4.50
CA THR A 100 34.33 -7.85 3.97
C THR A 100 33.09 -8.74 3.93
N ILE A 101 33.23 -10.01 3.55
CA ILE A 101 32.09 -10.94 3.46
C ILE A 101 31.46 -11.15 4.84
N THR A 102 32.28 -11.28 5.87
CA THR A 102 31.82 -11.47 7.25
C THR A 102 31.01 -10.26 7.74
N PHE A 103 31.51 -9.04 7.54
CA PHE A 103 30.80 -7.82 7.90
C PHE A 103 29.52 -7.62 7.09
N SER A 104 29.56 -7.78 5.76
CA SER A 104 28.36 -7.65 4.91
C SER A 104 27.28 -8.67 5.27
N THR A 105 27.66 -9.88 5.69
CA THR A 105 26.74 -10.93 6.12
C THR A 105 26.02 -10.54 7.41
N LEU A 106 26.75 -10.06 8.42
CA LEU A 106 26.17 -9.58 9.68
C LEU A 106 25.24 -8.39 9.46
N ILE A 107 25.65 -7.41 8.64
CA ILE A 107 24.83 -6.25 8.27
C ILE A 107 23.52 -6.70 7.61
N ASN A 108 23.59 -7.63 6.65
CA ASN A 108 22.42 -8.17 5.98
C ASN A 108 21.51 -8.93 6.98
N GLY A 109 22.10 -9.71 7.89
CA GLY A 109 21.37 -10.40 8.97
C GLY A 109 20.58 -9.44 9.86
N LEU A 110 21.23 -8.41 10.39
CA LEU A 110 20.59 -7.33 11.15
C LEU A 110 19.44 -6.69 10.37
N CYS A 111 19.64 -6.50 9.06
CA CYS A 111 18.66 -5.87 8.18
C CYS A 111 17.44 -6.77 7.89
N LEU A 112 17.61 -8.10 7.89
CA LEU A 112 16.55 -9.08 7.61
C LEU A 112 15.54 -9.24 8.77
N GLU A 113 15.97 -9.13 10.02
CA GLU A 113 15.11 -9.40 11.19
C GLU A 113 14.04 -8.31 11.42
N GLY A 114 14.35 -7.06 11.08
CA GLY A 114 13.41 -5.94 11.19
C GLY A 114 12.23 -5.99 10.22
N ARG A 115 12.14 -7.01 9.36
CA ARG A 115 10.98 -7.24 8.49
C ARG A 115 9.72 -7.69 9.24
N VAL A 116 9.84 -8.15 10.50
CA VAL A 116 8.70 -8.74 11.25
C VAL A 116 8.45 -8.04 12.59
N SER A 117 9.44 -7.39 13.20
CA SER A 117 9.24 -6.62 14.44
C SER A 117 8.59 -5.27 14.11
N GLN A 118 7.29 -5.13 14.36
CA GLN A 118 6.53 -3.88 14.19
C GLN A 118 6.91 -2.77 15.19
N ALA A 119 7.84 -3.03 16.12
CA ALA A 119 8.30 -2.04 17.09
C ALA A 119 9.37 -1.12 16.47
N VAL A 120 9.00 0.14 16.24
CA VAL A 120 9.86 1.20 15.68
C VAL A 120 11.21 1.30 16.40
N GLU A 121 11.22 1.24 17.74
CA GLU A 121 12.45 1.32 18.55
C GLU A 121 13.46 0.19 18.27
N LEU A 122 12.98 -1.03 18.02
CA LEU A 122 13.85 -2.16 17.67
C LEU A 122 14.41 -2.02 16.25
N VAL A 123 13.64 -1.41 15.34
CA VAL A 123 14.08 -1.16 13.97
C VAL A 123 15.22 -0.15 13.93
N ASP A 124 15.11 0.94 14.69
CA ASP A 124 16.10 2.02 14.78
C ASP A 124 17.40 1.58 15.46
N ARG A 125 17.30 0.80 16.55
CA ARG A 125 18.48 0.24 17.22
C ARG A 125 19.29 -0.67 16.28
N LYS A 126 18.62 -1.56 15.57
CA LYS A 126 19.26 -2.50 14.65
C LYS A 126 19.86 -1.81 13.43
N LEU A 127 19.25 -0.72 12.97
CA LEU A 127 19.82 0.13 11.94
C LEU A 127 21.10 0.82 12.44
N SER A 128 21.09 1.31 13.67
CA SER A 128 22.25 1.93 14.31
C SER A 128 23.41 0.93 14.49
N GLU A 129 23.11 -0.31 14.88
CA GLU A 129 24.08 -1.41 14.93
C GLU A 129 24.67 -1.71 13.54
N ALA A 130 23.84 -1.73 12.49
CA ALA A 130 24.31 -1.97 11.12
C ALA A 130 25.21 -0.84 10.60
N MET A 131 24.90 0.42 10.91
CA MET A 131 25.77 1.56 10.59
C MET A 131 27.10 1.50 11.36
N ALA A 132 27.05 1.15 12.65
CA ALA A 132 28.26 0.98 13.46
C ALA A 132 29.15 -0.17 12.94
N LEU A 133 28.58 -1.22 12.35
CA LEU A 133 29.35 -2.28 11.69
C LEU A 133 30.07 -1.78 10.43
N ILE A 134 29.54 -0.80 9.70
CA ILE A 134 30.26 -0.17 8.58
C ILE A 134 31.48 0.60 9.11
N ASP A 135 31.34 1.34 10.19
CA ASP A 135 32.47 2.09 10.75
C ASP A 135 33.54 1.14 11.32
N ARG A 136 33.13 0.10 12.05
CA ARG A 136 34.05 -0.97 12.50
C ARG A 136 34.72 -1.70 11.35
N MET A 137 34.02 -1.89 10.23
CA MET A 137 34.60 -2.50 9.03
C MET A 137 35.75 -1.64 8.50
N MET A 138 35.59 -0.32 8.46
CA MET A 138 36.66 0.61 8.06
C MET A 138 37.82 0.64 9.06
N ASP A 139 37.54 0.62 10.37
CA ASP A 139 38.58 0.61 11.42
C ASP A 139 39.46 -0.64 11.35
N ASN A 140 38.89 -1.77 10.94
CA ASN A 140 39.62 -3.03 10.71
C ASN A 140 40.30 -3.08 9.32
N GLY A 141 40.37 -1.97 8.59
CA GLY A 141 40.99 -1.90 7.27
C GLY A 141 40.18 -2.58 6.14
N CYS A 142 38.96 -3.05 6.43
CA CYS A 142 38.07 -3.64 5.43
C CYS A 142 37.31 -2.53 4.68
N ARG A 143 37.29 -2.57 3.35
CA ARG A 143 36.58 -1.57 2.53
C ARG A 143 35.12 -1.97 2.32
N PRO A 144 34.13 -1.19 2.81
CA PRO A 144 32.73 -1.43 2.51
C PRO A 144 32.48 -1.39 1.00
N ASN A 145 31.53 -2.19 0.53
CA ASN A 145 31.16 -2.27 -0.88
C ASN A 145 29.64 -2.15 -1.07
N GLU A 146 29.18 -2.29 -2.31
CA GLU A 146 27.77 -2.23 -2.69
C GLU A 146 26.90 -3.24 -1.93
N VAL A 147 27.46 -4.42 -1.60
CA VAL A 147 26.79 -5.49 -0.84
C VAL A 147 26.61 -5.10 0.63
N SER A 148 27.50 -4.30 1.21
CA SER A 148 27.35 -3.78 2.58
C SER A 148 26.26 -2.71 2.69
N TYR A 149 26.19 -1.76 1.74
CA TYR A 149 25.22 -0.65 1.81
C TYR A 149 23.81 -1.03 1.37
N GLY A 150 23.66 -1.91 0.36
CA GLY A 150 22.35 -2.26 -0.22
C GLY A 150 21.29 -2.69 0.82
N PRO A 151 21.59 -3.64 1.73
CA PRO A 151 20.64 -4.06 2.77
C PRO A 151 20.23 -2.92 3.71
N ILE A 152 21.16 -2.04 4.07
CA ILE A 152 20.90 -0.90 4.96
C ILE A 152 19.98 0.10 4.25
N LEU A 153 20.32 0.50 3.02
CA LEU A 153 19.49 1.41 2.22
C LEU A 153 18.07 0.87 2.07
N ASN A 154 17.93 -0.41 1.67
CA ASN A 154 16.61 -1.03 1.50
C ASN A 154 15.80 -1.05 2.80
N ARG A 155 16.46 -1.23 3.95
CA ARG A 155 15.79 -1.19 5.25
C ARG A 155 15.32 0.22 5.59
N ILE A 156 16.18 1.23 5.43
CA ILE A 156 15.84 2.63 5.71
C ILE A 156 14.66 3.09 4.83
N CYS A 157 14.70 2.76 3.54
CA CYS A 157 13.61 3.04 2.61
C CYS A 157 12.31 2.38 3.07
N LYS A 158 12.36 1.11 3.49
CA LYS A 158 11.18 0.38 3.98
C LYS A 158 10.62 0.89 5.30
N SER A 159 11.42 1.57 6.12
CA SER A 159 10.94 2.28 7.31
C SER A 159 10.35 3.66 7.00
N GLY A 160 10.28 4.04 5.71
CA GLY A 160 9.72 5.33 5.28
C GLY A 160 10.66 6.52 5.45
N ASN A 161 11.95 6.30 5.76
CA ASN A 161 12.91 7.38 5.99
C ASN A 161 13.79 7.61 4.74
N THR A 162 13.16 7.95 3.62
CA THR A 162 13.87 8.12 2.33
C THR A 162 14.95 9.21 2.38
N ALA A 163 14.78 10.24 3.22
CA ALA A 163 15.79 11.29 3.41
C ALA A 163 17.10 10.73 3.97
N LEU A 164 17.03 9.93 5.05
CA LEU A 164 18.21 9.26 5.63
C LEU A 164 18.84 8.28 4.63
N ALA A 165 18.01 7.57 3.84
CA ALA A 165 18.51 6.65 2.82
C ALA A 165 19.30 7.40 1.73
N LEU A 166 18.81 8.55 1.29
CA LEU A 166 19.49 9.39 0.31
C LEU A 166 20.80 9.96 0.87
N ASP A 167 20.81 10.42 2.11
CA ASP A 167 22.04 10.86 2.80
C ASP A 167 23.09 9.75 2.87
N LEU A 168 22.67 8.52 3.22
CA LEU A 168 23.57 7.37 3.26
C LEU A 168 24.08 7.00 1.85
N PHE A 169 23.21 7.10 0.84
CA PHE A 169 23.58 6.90 -0.56
C PHE A 169 24.65 7.92 -0.98
N ARG A 170 24.50 9.21 -0.66
CA ARG A 170 25.52 10.23 -0.96
C ARG A 170 26.83 10.00 -0.18
N LYS A 171 26.75 9.62 1.10
CA LYS A 171 27.94 9.25 1.90
C LYS A 171 28.71 8.07 1.30
N MET A 172 28.02 7.09 0.70
CA MET A 172 28.66 5.98 -0.02
C MET A 172 29.49 6.50 -1.20
N GLU A 173 28.97 7.49 -1.94
CA GLU A 173 29.68 8.12 -3.06
C GLU A 173 30.88 8.96 -2.60
N ASP A 174 30.73 9.72 -1.51
CA ASP A 174 31.81 10.51 -0.90
C ASP A 174 32.98 9.63 -0.47
N ARG A 175 32.66 8.43 0.07
CA ARG A 175 33.62 7.37 0.42
C ARG A 175 34.23 6.68 -0.81
N LYS A 176 33.96 7.17 -2.03
CA LYS A 176 34.44 6.64 -3.32
C LYS A 176 33.99 5.22 -3.62
N ILE A 177 32.88 4.79 -3.04
CA ILE A 177 32.25 3.50 -3.32
C ILE A 177 31.20 3.75 -4.40
N LYS A 178 31.42 3.24 -5.61
CA LYS A 178 30.53 3.48 -6.75
C LYS A 178 29.22 2.71 -6.57
N PRO A 179 28.05 3.38 -6.46
CA PRO A 179 26.77 2.70 -6.45
C PRO A 179 26.55 1.95 -7.75
N GLN A 180 25.83 0.84 -7.68
CA GLN A 180 25.41 0.04 -8.83
C GLN A 180 23.90 0.18 -9.02
N VAL A 181 23.38 -0.44 -10.09
CA VAL A 181 21.96 -0.43 -10.44
C VAL A 181 21.04 -0.78 -9.25
N VAL A 182 21.46 -1.69 -8.37
CA VAL A 182 20.69 -2.11 -7.19
C VAL A 182 20.47 -0.96 -6.19
N GLN A 183 21.52 -0.18 -5.88
CA GLN A 183 21.41 0.92 -4.91
C GLN A 183 20.56 2.06 -5.49
N TYR A 184 20.73 2.37 -6.77
CA TYR A 184 19.88 3.33 -7.48
C TYR A 184 18.41 2.90 -7.45
N ASN A 185 18.12 1.65 -7.79
CA ASN A 185 16.76 1.10 -7.79
C ASN A 185 16.08 1.19 -6.42
N ILE A 186 16.82 0.95 -5.34
CA ILE A 186 16.31 1.05 -3.96
C ILE A 186 15.87 2.49 -3.63
N ILE A 187 16.69 3.49 -3.99
CA ILE A 187 16.37 4.89 -3.70
C ILE A 187 15.27 5.41 -4.62
N ILE A 188 15.32 5.10 -5.91
CA ILE A 188 14.29 5.47 -6.89
C ILE A 188 12.93 4.91 -6.47
N ASP A 189 12.84 3.63 -6.11
CA ASP A 189 11.61 3.00 -5.61
C ASP A 189 11.06 3.72 -4.35
N SER A 190 11.95 4.09 -3.42
CA SER A 190 11.56 4.81 -2.20
C SER A 190 11.04 6.22 -2.50
N LEU A 191 11.73 6.98 -3.36
CA LEU A 191 11.31 8.30 -3.79
C LEU A 191 9.95 8.26 -4.51
N CYS A 192 9.74 7.26 -5.37
CA CYS A 192 8.46 7.03 -6.03
C CYS A 192 7.33 6.74 -5.04
N LYS A 193 7.58 5.92 -4.01
CA LYS A 193 6.58 5.61 -2.97
C LYS A 193 6.25 6.80 -2.08
N ASP A 194 7.21 7.69 -1.86
CA ASP A 194 7.02 8.95 -1.13
C ASP A 194 6.40 10.07 -1.99
N GLY A 195 6.11 9.81 -3.28
CA GLY A 195 5.57 10.79 -4.21
C GLY A 195 6.58 11.85 -4.70
N ARG A 196 7.88 11.70 -4.38
CA ARG A 196 8.98 12.60 -4.77
C ARG A 196 9.49 12.28 -6.18
N LEU A 197 8.58 12.32 -7.16
CA LEU A 197 8.82 11.83 -8.52
C LEU A 197 9.91 12.59 -9.29
N GLU A 198 10.02 13.91 -9.10
CA GLU A 198 11.04 14.71 -9.78
C GLU A 198 12.45 14.36 -9.30
N GLU A 199 12.61 14.05 -8.01
CA GLU A 199 13.89 13.59 -7.47
C GLU A 199 14.21 12.16 -7.95
N ALA A 200 13.20 11.32 -8.10
CA ALA A 200 13.37 9.98 -8.67
C ALA A 200 13.86 10.05 -10.13
N LEU A 201 13.28 10.94 -10.95
CA LEU A 201 13.74 11.19 -12.32
C LEU A 201 15.14 11.82 -12.36
N SER A 202 15.45 12.75 -11.47
CA SER A 202 16.78 13.33 -11.36
C SER A 202 17.83 12.25 -11.09
N LEU A 203 17.54 11.34 -10.16
CA LEU A 203 18.44 10.22 -9.82
C LEU A 203 18.53 9.17 -10.95
N PHE A 204 17.46 8.96 -11.69
CA PHE A 204 17.46 8.17 -12.93
C PHE A 204 18.34 8.79 -14.02
N ASN A 205 18.25 10.10 -14.25
CA ASN A 205 19.14 10.77 -15.21
C ASN A 205 20.60 10.73 -14.72
N GLU A 206 20.83 10.88 -13.42
CA GLU A 206 22.15 10.80 -12.82
C GLU A 206 22.81 9.43 -13.05
N MET A 207 22.10 8.32 -12.86
CA MET A 207 22.66 6.99 -13.14
C MET A 207 23.06 6.82 -14.62
N GLU A 208 22.29 7.40 -15.54
CA GLU A 208 22.62 7.37 -16.97
C GLU A 208 23.87 8.18 -17.28
N THR A 209 24.02 9.38 -16.70
CA THR A 209 25.25 10.19 -16.87
C THR A 209 26.49 9.51 -16.29
N LYS A 210 26.31 8.61 -15.33
CA LYS A 210 27.36 7.78 -14.72
C LYS A 210 27.59 6.46 -15.46
N GLU A 211 26.97 6.28 -16.63
CA GLU A 211 27.05 5.07 -17.46
C GLU A 211 26.53 3.79 -16.77
N ILE A 212 25.68 3.94 -15.74
CA ILE A 212 25.01 2.84 -15.07
C ILE A 212 23.68 2.59 -15.78
N LYS A 213 23.61 1.50 -16.55
CA LYS A 213 22.42 1.17 -17.33
C LYS A 213 21.23 0.83 -16.43
N ALA A 214 20.12 1.52 -16.65
CA ALA A 214 18.83 1.19 -16.06
C ALA A 214 18.37 -0.19 -16.50
N ASP A 215 17.70 -0.91 -15.59
CA ASP A 215 17.15 -2.23 -15.83
C ASP A 215 15.62 -2.22 -15.71
N VAL A 216 15.00 -3.39 -15.91
CA VAL A 216 13.54 -3.56 -15.78
C VAL A 216 13.01 -3.11 -14.40
N THR A 217 13.81 -3.25 -13.35
CA THR A 217 13.41 -2.84 -12.00
C THR A 217 13.40 -1.32 -11.88
N THR A 218 14.38 -0.63 -12.46
CA THR A 218 14.42 0.84 -12.51
C THR A 218 13.15 1.41 -13.15
N TYR A 219 12.79 0.91 -14.33
CA TYR A 219 11.61 1.37 -15.07
C TYR A 219 10.32 1.01 -14.35
N ASN A 220 10.21 -0.20 -13.78
CA ASN A 220 9.02 -0.60 -13.02
C ASN A 220 8.79 0.30 -11.80
N SER A 221 9.84 0.70 -11.08
CA SER A 221 9.74 1.64 -9.96
C SER A 221 9.22 3.01 -10.41
N LEU A 222 9.80 3.57 -11.49
CA LEU A 222 9.38 4.85 -12.03
C LEU A 222 7.95 4.79 -12.56
N ILE A 223 7.63 3.84 -13.44
CA ILE A 223 6.30 3.66 -14.02
C ILE A 223 5.26 3.48 -12.92
N GLY A 224 5.52 2.64 -11.91
CA GLY A 224 4.65 2.47 -10.76
C GLY A 224 4.47 3.77 -9.97
N GLY A 225 5.53 4.53 -9.75
CA GLY A 225 5.50 5.85 -9.09
C GLY A 225 4.62 6.86 -9.83
N PHE A 226 4.85 7.03 -11.14
CA PHE A 226 4.05 7.94 -11.98
C PHE A 226 2.59 7.51 -12.05
N CYS A 227 2.32 6.20 -12.16
CA CYS A 227 0.97 5.66 -12.12
C CYS A 227 0.26 5.94 -10.79
N ASN A 228 0.94 5.75 -9.67
CA ASN A 228 0.37 6.04 -8.35
C ASN A 228 0.06 7.54 -8.15
N ALA A 229 0.83 8.43 -8.79
CA ALA A 229 0.58 9.86 -8.80
C ALA A 229 -0.42 10.32 -9.87
N ARG A 230 -1.14 9.40 -10.53
CA ARG A 230 -2.10 9.66 -11.61
C ARG A 230 -1.49 10.36 -12.85
N ARG A 231 -0.17 10.30 -13.00
CA ARG A 231 0.59 10.83 -14.15
C ARG A 231 0.85 9.72 -15.17
N TRP A 232 -0.22 9.14 -15.69
CA TRP A 232 -0.18 7.98 -16.59
C TRP A 232 0.49 8.25 -17.94
N ASP A 233 0.40 9.49 -18.47
CA ASP A 233 1.10 9.91 -19.69
C ASP A 233 2.62 9.71 -19.57
N ASP A 234 3.18 10.12 -18.42
CA ASP A 234 4.60 9.96 -18.09
C ASP A 234 4.96 8.47 -17.96
N GLY A 235 4.08 7.67 -17.33
CA GLY A 235 4.24 6.22 -17.25
C GLY A 235 4.26 5.53 -18.62
N ALA A 236 3.38 5.93 -19.54
CA ALA A 236 3.34 5.42 -20.90
C ALA A 236 4.57 5.87 -21.71
N GLN A 237 5.08 7.09 -21.48
CA GLN A 237 6.31 7.57 -22.08
C GLN A 237 7.53 6.76 -21.60
N LEU A 238 7.60 6.42 -20.31
CA LEU A 238 8.64 5.56 -19.75
C LEU A 238 8.58 4.14 -20.32
N LEU A 239 7.39 3.58 -20.58
CA LEU A 239 7.26 2.29 -21.29
C LEU A 239 7.82 2.38 -22.71
N ARG A 240 7.50 3.44 -23.46
CA ARG A 240 8.06 3.66 -24.80
C ARG A 240 9.59 3.77 -24.76
N ASP A 241 10.11 4.57 -23.83
CA ASP A 241 11.56 4.73 -23.63
C ASP A 241 12.24 3.39 -23.31
N MET A 242 11.69 2.61 -22.37
CA MET A 242 12.13 1.26 -22.02
C MET A 242 12.24 0.34 -23.24
N ILE A 243 11.22 0.34 -24.11
CA ILE A 243 11.17 -0.45 -25.35
C ILE A 243 12.24 0.04 -26.34
N THR A 244 12.36 1.35 -26.55
CA THR A 244 13.35 1.91 -27.50
C THR A 244 14.80 1.59 -27.10
N ARG A 245 15.04 1.43 -25.79
CA ARG A 245 16.33 1.05 -25.22
C ARG A 245 16.58 -0.46 -25.22
N GLY A 246 15.65 -1.25 -25.77
CA GLY A 246 15.77 -2.71 -25.85
C GLY A 246 15.57 -3.43 -24.50
N ILE A 247 15.01 -2.76 -23.49
CA ILE A 247 14.69 -3.38 -22.21
C ILE A 247 13.30 -4.00 -22.34
N THR A 248 13.19 -5.30 -22.13
CA THR A 248 11.92 -6.03 -22.32
C THR A 248 10.98 -5.78 -21.13
N PRO A 249 9.79 -5.18 -21.34
CA PRO A 249 8.78 -5.03 -20.29
C PRO A 249 8.32 -6.40 -19.77
N ASN A 250 7.89 -6.44 -18.50
CA ASN A 250 7.36 -7.67 -17.90
C ASN A 250 5.92 -7.46 -17.40
N VAL A 251 5.35 -8.50 -16.78
CA VAL A 251 3.99 -8.45 -16.23
C VAL A 251 3.79 -7.30 -15.23
N ILE A 252 4.80 -6.97 -14.42
CA ILE A 252 4.73 -5.87 -13.46
C ILE A 252 4.57 -4.53 -14.19
N THR A 253 5.32 -4.32 -15.29
CA THR A 253 5.24 -3.11 -16.11
C THR A 253 3.84 -2.90 -16.68
N PHE A 254 3.28 -3.94 -17.32
CA PHE A 254 1.96 -3.86 -17.94
C PHE A 254 0.83 -3.79 -16.91
N SER A 255 0.87 -4.60 -15.84
CA SER A 255 -0.14 -4.57 -14.77
C SER A 255 -0.24 -3.19 -14.13
N ALA A 256 0.89 -2.51 -13.86
CA ALA A 256 0.88 -1.18 -13.26
C ALA A 256 0.22 -0.13 -14.16
N LEU A 257 0.52 -0.15 -15.47
CA LEU A 257 -0.11 0.77 -16.43
C LEU A 257 -1.59 0.47 -16.61
N ILE A 258 -1.96 -0.81 -16.83
CA ILE A 258 -3.36 -1.22 -16.99
C ILE A 258 -4.19 -0.79 -15.78
N ASP A 259 -3.71 -1.03 -14.57
CA ASP A 259 -4.38 -0.61 -13.34
C ASP A 259 -4.56 0.91 -13.26
N SER A 260 -3.52 1.66 -13.63
CA SER A 260 -3.55 3.12 -13.70
C SER A 260 -4.58 3.65 -14.70
N PHE A 261 -4.56 3.15 -15.94
CA PHE A 261 -5.54 3.52 -16.96
C PHE A 261 -6.97 3.22 -16.54
N VAL A 262 -7.21 2.06 -15.92
CA VAL A 262 -8.54 1.70 -15.40
C VAL A 262 -9.00 2.68 -14.31
N LYS A 263 -8.12 3.06 -13.37
CA LYS A 263 -8.46 3.98 -12.29
C LYS A 263 -8.81 5.39 -12.79
N GLU A 264 -8.25 5.81 -13.92
CA GLU A 264 -8.57 7.06 -14.61
C GLU A 264 -9.79 6.95 -15.54
N GLY A 265 -10.48 5.80 -15.58
CA GLY A 265 -11.66 5.59 -16.43
C GLY A 265 -11.34 5.36 -17.91
N LYS A 266 -10.07 5.08 -18.24
CA LYS A 266 -9.57 4.84 -19.61
C LYS A 266 -9.51 3.35 -19.93
N LEU A 267 -10.66 2.68 -19.84
CA LEU A 267 -10.73 1.23 -20.00
C LEU A 267 -10.34 0.76 -21.42
N LYS A 268 -10.55 1.60 -22.44
CA LYS A 268 -10.19 1.28 -23.82
C LYS A 268 -8.67 1.14 -23.96
N GLU A 269 -7.93 2.14 -23.49
CA GLU A 269 -6.47 2.17 -23.49
C GLU A 269 -5.89 1.02 -22.63
N ALA A 270 -6.54 0.72 -21.50
CA ALA A 270 -6.17 -0.45 -20.69
C ALA A 270 -6.33 -1.78 -21.46
N LYS A 271 -7.41 -1.95 -22.24
CA LYS A 271 -7.61 -3.13 -23.10
C LYS A 271 -6.61 -3.19 -24.26
N GLU A 272 -6.21 -2.05 -24.82
CA GLU A 272 -5.15 -1.98 -25.84
C GLU A 272 -3.80 -2.46 -25.27
N LEU A 273 -3.43 -2.00 -24.07
CA LEU A 273 -2.23 -2.48 -23.37
C LEU A 273 -2.30 -3.97 -23.02
N TYR A 274 -3.47 -4.48 -22.62
CA TYR A 274 -3.67 -5.91 -22.41
C TYR A 274 -3.43 -6.72 -23.70
N ASN A 275 -3.98 -6.30 -24.83
CA ASN A 275 -3.75 -6.98 -26.10
C ASN A 275 -2.27 -6.93 -26.52
N GLU A 276 -1.61 -5.80 -26.29
CA GLU A 276 -0.19 -5.59 -26.57
C GLU A 276 0.73 -6.47 -25.71
N MET A 277 0.35 -6.69 -24.44
CA MET A 277 0.97 -7.62 -23.51
C MET A 277 0.88 -9.07 -24.01
N ILE A 278 -0.32 -9.49 -24.45
CA ILE A 278 -0.54 -10.83 -25.04
C ILE A 278 0.25 -11.00 -26.34
N ALA A 279 0.27 -10.00 -27.21
CA ALA A 279 1.00 -10.03 -28.48
C ALA A 279 2.53 -10.21 -28.27
N ARG A 280 3.05 -9.76 -27.12
CA ARG A 280 4.45 -9.97 -26.70
C ARG A 280 4.72 -11.31 -26.04
N GLY A 281 3.70 -12.16 -25.87
CA GLY A 281 3.84 -13.42 -25.14
C GLY A 281 4.07 -13.23 -23.64
N ILE A 282 3.60 -12.12 -23.06
CA ILE A 282 3.65 -11.89 -21.62
C ILE A 282 2.30 -12.30 -21.04
N ASP A 283 2.29 -13.32 -20.20
CA ASP A 283 1.06 -13.83 -19.61
C ASP A 283 0.54 -12.88 -18.50
N PRO A 284 -0.75 -12.49 -18.52
CA PRO A 284 -1.36 -11.68 -17.48
C PRO A 284 -1.42 -12.41 -16.14
N ASP A 285 -1.22 -11.67 -15.06
CA ASP A 285 -1.36 -12.21 -13.70
C ASP A 285 -2.71 -11.85 -13.08
N THR A 286 -2.94 -12.32 -11.86
CA THR A 286 -4.14 -12.00 -11.08
C THR A 286 -4.35 -10.49 -10.93
N ILE A 287 -3.28 -9.69 -10.86
CA ILE A 287 -3.37 -8.23 -10.74
C ILE A 287 -3.91 -7.65 -12.06
N THR A 288 -3.37 -8.05 -13.21
CA THR A 288 -3.85 -7.60 -14.53
C THR A 288 -5.35 -7.88 -14.71
N TYR A 289 -5.78 -9.12 -14.45
CA TYR A 289 -7.19 -9.50 -14.59
C TYR A 289 -8.08 -8.75 -13.61
N ASN A 290 -7.67 -8.63 -12.35
CA ASN A 290 -8.42 -7.87 -11.34
C ASN A 290 -8.63 -6.42 -11.76
N SER A 291 -7.60 -5.74 -12.29
CA SER A 291 -7.72 -4.36 -12.77
C SER A 291 -8.71 -4.27 -13.94
N LEU A 292 -8.65 -5.16 -14.92
CA LEU A 292 -9.61 -5.15 -16.05
C LEU A 292 -11.04 -5.45 -15.61
N ILE A 293 -11.24 -6.45 -14.75
CA ILE A 293 -12.55 -6.79 -14.18
C ILE A 293 -13.11 -5.60 -13.40
N TYR A 294 -12.28 -4.93 -12.59
CA TYR A 294 -12.66 -3.74 -11.84
C TYR A 294 -13.11 -2.59 -12.75
N GLY A 295 -12.38 -2.35 -13.84
CA GLY A 295 -12.75 -1.35 -14.84
C GLY A 295 -14.08 -1.65 -15.51
N LEU A 296 -14.30 -2.91 -15.91
CA LEU A 296 -15.56 -3.38 -16.49
C LEU A 296 -16.73 -3.23 -15.51
N CYS A 297 -16.53 -3.54 -14.23
CA CYS A 297 -17.52 -3.34 -13.18
C CYS A 297 -17.89 -1.85 -13.01
N ASN A 298 -16.91 -0.94 -13.06
CA ASN A 298 -17.16 0.50 -12.93
C ASN A 298 -17.95 1.07 -14.12
N GLU A 299 -17.74 0.56 -15.33
CA GLU A 299 -18.57 0.88 -16.51
C GLU A 299 -19.92 0.14 -16.55
N LYS A 300 -20.26 -0.61 -15.49
CA LYS A 300 -21.49 -1.44 -15.39
C LYS A 300 -21.59 -2.55 -16.46
N ARG A 301 -20.46 -2.98 -17.03
CA ARG A 301 -20.35 -4.02 -18.07
C ARG A 301 -20.13 -5.40 -17.43
N LEU A 302 -21.04 -5.81 -16.54
CA LEU A 302 -20.90 -7.01 -15.72
C LEU A 302 -20.77 -8.30 -16.54
N THR A 303 -21.43 -8.40 -17.69
CA THR A 303 -21.33 -9.56 -18.59
C THR A 303 -19.89 -9.77 -19.07
N GLU A 304 -19.23 -8.70 -19.50
CA GLU A 304 -17.82 -8.74 -19.90
C GLU A 304 -16.90 -8.97 -18.70
N ALA A 305 -17.24 -8.45 -17.52
CA ALA A 305 -16.47 -8.69 -16.30
C ALA A 305 -16.46 -10.19 -15.92
N ASN A 306 -17.61 -10.87 -16.03
CA ASN A 306 -17.68 -12.33 -15.83
C ASN A 306 -16.91 -13.09 -16.92
N GLN A 307 -17.00 -12.68 -18.19
CA GLN A 307 -16.21 -13.29 -19.27
C GLN A 307 -14.71 -13.15 -19.05
N MET A 308 -14.27 -12.02 -18.49
CA MET A 308 -12.87 -11.80 -18.12
C MET A 308 -12.42 -12.72 -16.97
N MET A 309 -13.30 -13.00 -16.01
CA MET A 309 -13.06 -13.99 -14.96
C MET A 309 -12.98 -15.42 -15.54
N ASP A 310 -13.88 -15.79 -16.45
CA ASP A 310 -13.86 -17.09 -17.12
C ASP A 310 -12.57 -17.26 -17.95
N LEU A 311 -12.13 -16.19 -18.63
CA LEU A 311 -10.87 -16.15 -19.34
C LEU A 311 -9.68 -16.36 -18.40
N MET A 312 -9.66 -15.65 -17.26
CA MET A 312 -8.64 -15.81 -16.22
C MET A 312 -8.51 -17.28 -15.79
N VAL A 313 -9.64 -17.96 -15.49
CA VAL A 313 -9.66 -19.39 -15.13
C VAL A 313 -9.17 -20.27 -16.27
N SER A 314 -9.61 -20.01 -17.51
CA SER A 314 -9.22 -20.80 -18.69
C SER A 314 -7.71 -20.72 -18.99
N LYS A 315 -7.04 -19.67 -18.53
CA LYS A 315 -5.59 -19.47 -18.65
C LYS A 315 -4.80 -20.03 -17.48
N GLY A 316 -5.46 -20.71 -16.54
CA GLY A 316 -4.82 -21.29 -15.35
C GLY A 316 -4.46 -20.26 -14.28
N CYS A 317 -5.04 -19.07 -14.33
CA CYS A 317 -4.94 -18.08 -13.26
C CYS A 317 -6.16 -18.23 -12.34
N ASP A 318 -5.95 -18.65 -11.10
CA ASP A 318 -7.07 -18.86 -10.18
C ASP A 318 -7.60 -17.53 -9.61
N PRO A 319 -8.93 -17.29 -9.63
CA PRO A 319 -9.54 -16.12 -9.01
C PRO A 319 -9.21 -16.03 -7.52
N SER A 320 -8.72 -14.85 -7.11
CA SER A 320 -8.41 -14.55 -5.71
C SER A 320 -9.61 -13.99 -4.96
N ILE A 321 -9.52 -13.88 -3.63
CA ILE A 321 -10.54 -13.20 -2.81
C ILE A 321 -10.81 -11.77 -3.26
N VAL A 322 -9.77 -11.07 -3.75
CA VAL A 322 -9.86 -9.73 -4.34
C VAL A 322 -10.69 -9.76 -5.63
N THR A 323 -10.52 -10.79 -6.47
CA THR A 323 -11.28 -10.98 -7.71
C THR A 323 -12.78 -11.09 -7.43
N TYR A 324 -13.15 -11.94 -6.46
CA TYR A 324 -14.55 -12.09 -6.03
C TYR A 324 -15.09 -10.79 -5.42
N SER A 325 -14.32 -10.13 -4.55
CA SER A 325 -14.71 -8.86 -3.93
C SER A 325 -14.99 -7.77 -4.97
N ILE A 326 -14.16 -7.68 -6.02
CA ILE A 326 -14.35 -6.73 -7.13
C ILE A 326 -15.67 -6.99 -7.87
N LEU A 327 -15.96 -8.25 -8.20
CA LEU A 327 -17.20 -8.61 -8.90
C LEU A 327 -18.43 -8.37 -8.02
N ILE A 328 -18.39 -8.79 -6.75
CA ILE A 328 -19.45 -8.55 -5.77
C ILE A 328 -19.73 -7.05 -5.66
N ASN A 329 -18.70 -6.22 -5.54
CA ASN A 329 -18.84 -4.76 -5.53
C ASN A 329 -19.47 -4.25 -6.84
N GLY A 330 -19.07 -4.80 -7.98
CA GLY A 330 -19.66 -4.51 -9.28
C GLY A 330 -21.17 -4.78 -9.31
N TYR A 331 -21.61 -5.94 -8.82
CA TYR A 331 -23.04 -6.27 -8.69
C TYR A 331 -23.76 -5.31 -7.73
N CYS A 332 -23.15 -4.99 -6.58
CA CYS A 332 -23.71 -4.02 -5.63
C CYS A 332 -23.93 -2.63 -6.27
N LYS A 333 -22.92 -2.09 -6.96
CA LYS A 333 -23.00 -0.80 -7.67
C LYS A 333 -24.03 -0.80 -8.81
N ALA A 334 -24.27 -1.96 -9.43
CA ALA A 334 -25.31 -2.14 -10.44
C ALA A 334 -26.72 -2.33 -9.86
N LYS A 335 -26.90 -2.23 -8.53
CA LYS A 335 -28.16 -2.53 -7.81
C LYS A 335 -28.64 -3.97 -7.97
N LEU A 336 -27.72 -4.90 -8.26
CA LEU A 336 -27.95 -6.34 -8.40
C LEU A 336 -27.36 -7.09 -7.19
N VAL A 337 -27.62 -6.60 -5.97
CA VAL A 337 -27.03 -7.15 -4.74
C VAL A 337 -27.33 -8.63 -4.49
N ASP A 338 -28.48 -9.13 -4.95
CA ASP A 338 -28.82 -10.55 -4.83
C ASP A 338 -27.88 -11.41 -5.70
N ASP A 339 -27.45 -10.92 -6.86
CA ASP A 339 -26.48 -11.60 -7.72
C ASP A 339 -25.09 -11.60 -7.10
N GLY A 340 -24.70 -10.48 -6.47
CA GLY A 340 -23.50 -10.40 -5.65
C GLY A 340 -23.50 -11.42 -4.51
N MET A 341 -24.64 -11.57 -3.82
CA MET A 341 -24.81 -12.57 -2.77
C MET A 341 -24.76 -14.01 -3.32
N ARG A 342 -25.31 -14.26 -4.51
CA ARG A 342 -25.16 -15.58 -5.18
C ARG A 342 -23.69 -15.89 -5.50
N LEU A 343 -22.91 -14.90 -5.93
CA LEU A 343 -21.48 -15.07 -6.18
C LEU A 343 -20.71 -15.32 -4.88
N PHE A 344 -21.04 -14.60 -3.80
CA PHE A 344 -20.46 -14.81 -2.48
C PHE A 344 -20.59 -16.24 -1.98
N HIS A 345 -21.77 -16.85 -2.09
CA HIS A 345 -21.98 -18.25 -1.69
C HIS A 345 -21.25 -19.27 -2.58
N LYS A 346 -20.92 -18.92 -3.82
CA LYS A 346 -20.16 -19.79 -4.74
C LYS A 346 -18.66 -19.68 -4.54
N MET A 347 -18.19 -18.71 -3.76
CA MET A 347 -16.76 -18.49 -3.54
C MET A 347 -16.16 -19.71 -2.80
N PRO A 348 -15.11 -20.35 -3.34
CA PRO A 348 -14.46 -21.48 -2.67
C PRO A 348 -13.52 -21.02 -1.54
N LEU A 349 -13.28 -19.71 -1.45
CA LEU A 349 -12.38 -19.08 -0.49
C LEU A 349 -13.17 -18.57 0.72
N ARG A 350 -12.51 -18.52 1.88
CA ARG A 350 -13.08 -17.89 3.08
C ARG A 350 -13.10 -16.37 2.89
N ALA A 351 -14.28 -15.77 3.03
CA ALA A 351 -14.45 -14.33 2.96
C ALA A 351 -13.66 -13.59 4.05
N ASP A 352 -13.14 -12.42 3.68
CA ASP A 352 -12.41 -11.51 4.56
C ASP A 352 -13.29 -10.30 4.93
N THR A 353 -12.75 -9.43 5.78
CA THR A 353 -13.41 -8.20 6.20
C THR A 353 -13.82 -7.32 5.02
N VAL A 354 -13.02 -7.27 3.94
CA VAL A 354 -13.32 -6.45 2.75
C VAL A 354 -14.54 -6.99 1.99
N THR A 355 -14.63 -8.31 1.84
CA THR A 355 -15.74 -8.97 1.16
C THR A 355 -17.05 -8.73 1.91
N TYR A 356 -17.06 -8.93 3.24
CA TYR A 356 -18.25 -8.66 4.06
C TYR A 356 -18.64 -7.17 4.03
N ASN A 357 -17.67 -6.26 4.18
CA ASN A 357 -17.92 -4.82 4.08
C ASN A 357 -18.61 -4.43 2.77
N THR A 358 -18.16 -5.02 1.66
CA THR A 358 -18.72 -4.76 0.33
C THR A 358 -20.19 -5.17 0.24
N LEU A 359 -20.56 -6.34 0.79
CA LEU A 359 -21.95 -6.82 0.79
C LEU A 359 -22.83 -6.02 1.75
N VAL A 360 -22.37 -5.78 2.98
CA VAL A 360 -23.10 -4.99 3.97
C VAL A 360 -23.40 -3.60 3.39
N GLN A 361 -22.39 -2.93 2.81
CA GLN A 361 -22.58 -1.64 2.15
C GLN A 361 -23.59 -1.73 0.99
N GLY A 362 -23.46 -2.73 0.12
CA GLY A 362 -24.35 -2.92 -1.02
C GLY A 362 -25.82 -3.12 -0.61
N PHE A 363 -26.07 -3.96 0.40
CA PHE A 363 -27.42 -4.19 0.92
C PHE A 363 -27.99 -2.95 1.62
N CYS A 364 -27.18 -2.19 2.37
CA CYS A 364 -27.58 -0.90 2.95
C CYS A 364 -28.01 0.10 1.87
N GLN A 365 -27.21 0.26 0.80
CA GLN A 365 -27.50 1.16 -0.32
C GLN A 365 -28.72 0.72 -1.16
N SER A 366 -29.06 -0.57 -1.12
CA SER A 366 -30.24 -1.12 -1.79
C SER A 366 -31.50 -1.11 -0.91
N GLY A 367 -31.44 -0.51 0.28
CA GLY A 367 -32.57 -0.44 1.22
C GLY A 367 -32.89 -1.77 1.94
N LYS A 368 -32.05 -2.79 1.78
CA LYS A 368 -32.23 -4.15 2.33
C LYS A 368 -31.49 -4.28 3.67
N LEU A 369 -31.79 -3.38 4.61
CA LEU A 369 -31.06 -3.23 5.87
C LEU A 369 -31.04 -4.49 6.75
N ASN A 370 -32.11 -5.29 6.75
CA ASN A 370 -32.17 -6.52 7.56
C ASN A 370 -31.11 -7.53 7.13
N VAL A 371 -30.94 -7.72 5.82
CA VAL A 371 -29.92 -8.63 5.26
C VAL A 371 -28.51 -8.10 5.58
N ALA A 372 -28.30 -6.78 5.53
CA ALA A 372 -27.03 -6.17 5.90
C ALA A 372 -26.66 -6.44 7.38
N LYS A 373 -27.65 -6.38 8.30
CA LYS A 373 -27.46 -6.70 9.71
C LYS A 373 -27.17 -8.19 9.94
N GLU A 374 -27.87 -9.07 9.23
CA GLU A 374 -27.63 -10.52 9.28
C GLU A 374 -26.21 -10.85 8.82
N LEU A 375 -25.74 -10.26 7.72
CA LEU A 375 -24.37 -10.42 7.23
C LEU A 375 -23.31 -9.91 8.22
N PHE A 376 -23.57 -8.79 8.88
CA PHE A 376 -22.68 -8.28 9.93
C PHE A 376 -22.62 -9.25 11.13
N GLN A 377 -23.76 -9.81 11.54
CA GLN A 377 -23.79 -10.82 12.61
C GLN A 377 -23.10 -12.12 12.20
N GLU A 378 -23.29 -12.55 10.95
CA GLU A 378 -22.62 -13.73 10.38
C GLU A 378 -21.10 -13.55 10.47
N MET A 379 -20.57 -12.42 9.97
CA MET A 379 -19.15 -12.05 10.03
C MET A 379 -18.57 -12.19 11.44
N VAL A 380 -19.28 -11.66 12.46
CA VAL A 380 -18.89 -11.78 13.87
C VAL A 380 -18.92 -13.24 14.33
N SER A 381 -19.97 -13.98 14.00
CA SER A 381 -20.17 -15.37 14.45
C SER A 381 -19.11 -16.33 13.92
N ILE A 382 -18.64 -16.13 12.69
CA ILE A 382 -17.62 -16.98 12.07
C ILE A 382 -16.19 -16.54 12.42
N GLY A 383 -16.02 -15.49 13.23
CA GLY A 383 -14.73 -14.99 13.71
C GLY A 383 -13.97 -14.14 12.70
N VAL A 384 -14.64 -13.43 11.80
CA VAL A 384 -14.02 -12.37 10.99
C VAL A 384 -14.19 -11.05 11.78
N PRO A 385 -13.11 -10.42 12.27
CA PRO A 385 -13.23 -9.29 13.19
C PRO A 385 -13.72 -8.02 12.45
N PRO A 386 -14.79 -7.36 12.93
CA PRO A 386 -15.19 -6.04 12.44
C PRO A 386 -14.10 -4.99 12.70
N SER A 387 -13.73 -4.25 11.66
CA SER A 387 -12.85 -3.09 11.75
C SER A 387 -13.64 -1.79 11.99
N VAL A 388 -12.97 -0.68 12.30
CA VAL A 388 -13.60 0.66 12.37
C VAL A 388 -14.38 0.97 11.08
N MET A 389 -13.82 0.62 9.92
CA MET A 389 -14.50 0.75 8.61
C MET A 389 -15.80 -0.07 8.53
N THR A 390 -15.79 -1.29 9.10
CA THR A 390 -16.98 -2.19 9.10
C THR A 390 -18.13 -1.53 9.85
N TYR A 391 -17.85 -0.99 11.04
CA TYR A 391 -18.83 -0.25 11.81
C TYR A 391 -19.24 1.05 11.11
N GLY A 392 -18.32 1.78 10.48
CA GLY A 392 -18.64 2.97 9.70
C GLY A 392 -19.67 2.69 8.60
N ILE A 393 -19.48 1.60 7.85
CA ILE A 393 -20.44 1.15 6.82
C ILE A 393 -21.81 0.82 7.42
N LEU A 394 -21.83 0.13 8.57
CA LEU A 394 -23.08 -0.21 9.24
C LEU A 394 -23.81 1.04 9.78
N LEU A 395 -23.08 1.97 10.40
CA LEU A 395 -23.62 3.22 10.91
C LEU A 395 -24.20 4.08 9.79
N ASP A 396 -23.48 4.23 8.69
CA ASP A 396 -23.91 4.98 7.50
C ASP A 396 -25.19 4.36 6.92
N GLY A 397 -25.19 3.03 6.76
CA GLY A 397 -26.36 2.29 6.34
C GLY A 397 -27.57 2.43 7.27
N LEU A 398 -27.37 2.43 8.59
CA LEU A 398 -28.45 2.65 9.56
C LEU A 398 -29.02 4.06 9.47
N CYS A 399 -28.15 5.08 9.37
CA CYS A 399 -28.55 6.47 9.22
C CYS A 399 -29.36 6.70 7.94
N ASP A 400 -28.87 6.22 6.79
CA ASP A 400 -29.52 6.40 5.49
C ASP A 400 -30.86 5.66 5.37
N ASN A 401 -31.06 4.60 6.16
CA ASN A 401 -32.31 3.84 6.23
C ASN A 401 -33.22 4.29 7.39
N GLY A 402 -32.94 5.43 8.03
CA GLY A 402 -33.80 6.05 9.05
C GLY A 402 -33.73 5.42 10.45
N GLU A 403 -32.77 4.54 10.72
CA GLU A 403 -32.58 3.89 12.03
C GLU A 403 -31.50 4.59 12.89
N LEU A 404 -31.54 5.93 12.98
CA LEU A 404 -30.54 6.74 13.70
C LEU A 404 -30.34 6.31 15.16
N ASN A 405 -31.42 5.98 15.88
CA ASN A 405 -31.32 5.56 17.29
C ASN A 405 -30.41 4.33 17.47
N LYS A 406 -30.52 3.34 16.58
CA LYS A 406 -29.65 2.16 16.63
C LYS A 406 -28.22 2.49 16.23
N ALA A 407 -28.02 3.44 15.30
CA ALA A 407 -26.68 3.93 14.97
C ALA A 407 -26.00 4.57 16.20
N LEU A 408 -26.74 5.35 16.99
CA LEU A 408 -26.23 5.95 18.23
C LEU A 408 -25.91 4.90 19.31
N GLU A 409 -26.74 3.87 19.45
CA GLU A 409 -26.47 2.74 20.36
C GLU A 409 -25.16 2.02 20.00
N ILE A 410 -24.92 1.75 18.71
CA ILE A 410 -23.68 1.12 18.23
C ILE A 410 -22.48 2.04 18.44
N LEU A 411 -22.62 3.34 18.18
CA LEU A 411 -21.55 4.32 18.45
C LEU A 411 -21.10 4.29 19.91
N ASP A 412 -22.06 4.21 20.85
CA ASP A 412 -21.76 4.10 22.27
C ASP A 412 -21.12 2.77 22.65
N GLN A 413 -21.49 1.67 21.98
CA GLN A 413 -20.78 0.39 22.14
C GLN A 413 -19.32 0.49 21.67
N MET A 414 -19.07 1.08 20.50
CA MET A 414 -17.70 1.27 19.99
C MET A 414 -16.84 2.08 20.96
N ARG A 415 -17.41 3.13 21.58
CA ARG A 415 -16.75 3.92 22.63
C ARG A 415 -16.44 3.09 23.88
N LYS A 416 -17.40 2.28 24.35
CA LYS A 416 -17.22 1.40 25.52
C LYS A 416 -16.13 0.34 25.27
N CYS A 417 -15.99 -0.11 24.03
CA CYS A 417 -14.92 -1.02 23.61
C CYS A 417 -13.55 -0.33 23.42
N LYS A 418 -13.44 0.97 23.71
CA LYS A 418 -12.20 1.77 23.56
C LYS A 418 -11.60 1.70 22.16
N MET A 419 -12.45 1.61 21.13
CA MET A 419 -11.99 1.73 19.75
C MET A 419 -11.55 3.17 19.48
N GLU A 420 -10.42 3.35 18.80
CA GLU A 420 -10.00 4.66 18.31
C GLU A 420 -10.92 5.07 17.15
N LEU A 421 -11.83 6.00 17.43
CA LEU A 421 -12.76 6.53 16.44
C LEU A 421 -12.11 7.70 15.71
N ASP A 422 -12.05 7.62 14.39
CA ASP A 422 -11.62 8.73 13.55
C ASP A 422 -12.77 9.73 13.32
N ILE A 423 -12.44 10.86 12.68
CA ILE A 423 -13.42 11.89 12.31
C ILE A 423 -14.50 11.37 11.33
N GLY A 424 -14.20 10.33 10.57
CA GLY A 424 -15.10 9.73 9.59
C GLY A 424 -16.36 9.15 10.24
N ILE A 425 -16.22 8.46 11.37
CA ILE A 425 -17.36 7.93 12.13
C ILE A 425 -18.26 9.05 12.64
N TYR A 426 -17.69 10.14 13.16
CA TYR A 426 -18.47 11.28 13.62
C TYR A 426 -19.18 12.01 12.48
N ASN A 427 -18.53 12.13 11.32
CA ASN A 427 -19.14 12.70 10.11
C ASN A 427 -20.40 11.93 9.69
N ILE A 428 -20.37 10.58 9.74
CA ILE A 428 -21.53 9.74 9.45
C ILE A 428 -22.70 10.04 10.41
N ILE A 429 -22.41 10.14 11.71
CA ILE A 429 -23.45 10.37 12.74
C ILE A 429 -24.02 11.78 12.65
N ILE A 430 -23.19 12.81 12.51
CA ILE A 430 -23.63 14.20 12.33
C ILE A 430 -24.50 14.29 11.06
N HIS A 431 -24.08 13.67 9.95
CA HIS A 431 -24.86 13.63 8.73
C HIS A 431 -26.23 12.94 8.94
N GLY A 432 -26.24 11.79 9.62
CA GLY A 432 -27.46 11.08 9.99
C GLY A 432 -28.41 11.92 10.85
N MET A 433 -27.89 12.61 11.88
CA MET A 433 -28.66 13.53 12.73
C MET A 433 -29.26 14.68 11.92
N CYS A 434 -28.46 15.30 11.03
CA CYS A 434 -28.94 16.36 10.15
C CYS A 434 -30.05 15.88 9.20
N ASN A 435 -29.96 14.65 8.67
CA ASN A 435 -31.00 14.08 7.80
C ASN A 435 -32.27 13.70 8.57
N ALA A 436 -32.13 13.30 9.84
CA ALA A 436 -33.26 13.07 10.75
C ALA A 436 -33.88 14.37 11.31
N SER A 437 -33.45 15.54 10.84
CA SER A 437 -33.88 16.87 11.35
C SER A 437 -33.51 17.14 12.81
N MET A 438 -32.59 16.37 13.39
CA MET A 438 -32.02 16.56 14.74
C MET A 438 -30.76 17.45 14.68
N VAL A 439 -30.89 18.63 14.07
CA VAL A 439 -29.75 19.50 13.74
C VAL A 439 -29.10 20.09 15.01
N ASP A 440 -29.88 20.32 16.07
CA ASP A 440 -29.35 20.85 17.33
C ASP A 440 -28.45 19.82 18.04
N ASP A 441 -28.88 18.55 18.10
CA ASP A 441 -28.04 17.46 18.64
C ASP A 441 -26.78 17.25 17.79
N ALA A 442 -26.89 17.42 16.46
CA ALA A 442 -25.74 17.37 15.54
C ALA A 442 -24.74 18.51 15.84
N TRP A 443 -25.23 19.71 16.14
CA TRP A 443 -24.41 20.87 16.51
C TRP A 443 -23.71 20.67 17.86
N ASP A 444 -24.38 20.10 18.84
CA ASP A 444 -23.78 19.75 20.14
C ASP A 444 -22.67 18.71 19.97
N LEU A 445 -22.93 17.68 19.14
CA LEU A 445 -21.92 16.69 18.79
C LEU A 445 -20.71 17.34 18.11
N PHE A 446 -20.93 18.21 17.12
CA PHE A 446 -19.89 18.97 16.43
C PHE A 446 -19.03 19.79 17.40
N CYS A 447 -19.65 20.55 18.29
CA CYS A 447 -18.95 21.34 19.30
C CYS A 447 -18.13 20.47 20.26
N SER A 448 -18.62 19.27 20.59
CA SER A 448 -17.93 18.34 21.49
C SER A 448 -16.65 17.73 20.91
N LEU A 449 -16.47 17.71 19.58
CA LEU A 449 -15.35 17.05 18.89
C LEU A 449 -13.98 17.61 19.33
N SER A 450 -13.82 18.93 19.17
CA SER A 450 -12.57 19.62 19.51
C SER A 450 -12.36 19.75 21.02
N LEU A 451 -13.43 19.97 21.78
CA LEU A 451 -13.36 20.30 23.21
C LEU A 451 -13.13 19.09 24.12
N SER A 452 -13.78 17.96 23.82
CA SER A 452 -13.85 16.82 24.75
C SER A 452 -13.28 15.52 24.19
N LYS A 453 -13.23 15.38 22.86
CA LYS A 453 -12.83 14.13 22.19
C LYS A 453 -11.44 14.20 21.56
N GLY A 454 -10.83 15.37 21.48
CA GLY A 454 -9.50 15.56 20.91
C GLY A 454 -9.43 15.27 19.40
N VAL A 455 -10.58 15.21 18.72
CA VAL A 455 -10.68 14.97 17.27
C VAL A 455 -10.92 16.30 16.59
N LYS A 456 -10.06 16.67 15.63
CA LYS A 456 -10.20 17.91 14.87
C LYS A 456 -11.22 17.74 13.75
N PRO A 457 -12.26 18.60 13.66
CA PRO A 457 -13.15 18.65 12.52
C PRO A 457 -12.37 18.91 11.22
N ASP A 458 -12.74 18.20 10.17
CA ASP A 458 -12.19 18.36 8.82
C ASP A 458 -13.16 19.13 7.90
N VAL A 459 -12.74 19.38 6.65
CA VAL A 459 -13.56 20.06 5.63
C VAL A 459 -14.95 19.42 5.55
N LYS A 460 -15.02 18.08 5.50
CA LYS A 460 -16.28 17.33 5.38
C LYS A 460 -17.19 17.54 6.60
N THR A 461 -16.61 17.61 7.80
CA THR A 461 -17.34 17.87 9.05
C THR A 461 -18.07 19.22 8.99
N TYR A 462 -17.37 20.28 8.60
CA TYR A 462 -17.96 21.62 8.44
C TYR A 462 -19.02 21.62 7.34
N THR A 463 -18.73 21.03 6.17
CA THR A 463 -19.70 20.96 5.06
C THR A 463 -21.00 20.27 5.48
N ILE A 464 -20.92 19.16 6.22
CA ILE A 464 -22.10 18.42 6.71
C ILE A 464 -22.93 19.30 7.65
N MET A 465 -22.28 19.94 8.62
CA MET A 465 -22.99 20.77 9.62
C MET A 465 -23.59 22.03 8.97
N ILE A 466 -22.87 22.70 8.08
CA ILE A 466 -23.37 23.81 7.26
C ILE A 466 -24.59 23.37 6.46
N GLY A 467 -24.52 22.21 5.80
CA GLY A 467 -25.64 21.62 5.06
C GLY A 467 -26.85 21.32 5.96
N GLY A 468 -26.62 20.82 7.17
CA GLY A 468 -27.66 20.60 8.18
C GLY A 468 -28.37 21.89 8.60
N LEU A 469 -27.61 22.95 8.91
CA LEU A 469 -28.15 24.27 9.24
C LEU A 469 -28.93 24.88 8.07
N CYS A 470 -28.43 24.72 6.85
CA CYS A 470 -29.12 25.13 5.63
C CYS A 470 -30.46 24.39 5.47
N LYS A 471 -30.52 23.07 5.72
CA LYS A 471 -31.76 22.28 5.68
C LYS A 471 -32.76 22.70 6.77
N LYS A 472 -32.28 23.10 7.95
CA LYS A 472 -33.10 23.68 9.04
C LYS A 472 -33.68 25.06 8.67
N GLY A 473 -33.04 25.78 7.76
CA GLY A 473 -33.36 27.17 7.41
C GLY A 473 -32.54 28.22 8.19
N SER A 474 -31.60 27.78 9.03
CA SER A 474 -30.70 28.64 9.80
C SER A 474 -29.54 29.19 8.95
N LEU A 475 -29.84 29.95 7.90
CA LEU A 475 -28.82 30.46 6.96
C LEU A 475 -27.77 31.38 7.64
N SER A 476 -28.17 32.15 8.66
CA SER A 476 -27.23 33.01 9.40
C SER A 476 -26.18 32.20 10.17
N GLU A 477 -26.60 31.11 10.83
CA GLU A 477 -25.69 30.20 11.54
C GLU A 477 -24.78 29.45 10.57
N ALA A 478 -25.32 29.04 9.42
CA ALA A 478 -24.54 28.41 8.35
C ALA A 478 -23.42 29.36 7.84
N GLY A 479 -23.74 30.64 7.62
CA GLY A 479 -22.76 31.65 7.21
C GLY A 479 -21.71 31.96 8.29
N MET A 480 -22.10 31.95 9.57
CA MET A 480 -21.13 32.07 10.67
C MET A 480 -20.18 30.87 10.73
N LEU A 481 -20.70 29.65 10.57
CA LEU A 481 -19.88 28.45 10.58
C LEU A 481 -18.93 28.40 9.37
N PHE A 482 -19.37 28.89 8.20
CA PHE A 482 -18.52 29.04 7.01
C PHE A 482 -17.34 29.98 7.25
N ARG A 483 -17.55 31.14 7.89
CA ARG A 483 -16.44 32.04 8.24
C ARG A 483 -15.49 31.41 9.26
N LYS A 484 -16.04 30.77 10.28
CA LYS A 484 -15.26 30.06 11.31
C LYS A 484 -14.38 28.96 10.71
N MET A 485 -14.85 28.26 9.68
CA MET A 485 -14.06 27.27 8.95
C MET A 485 -12.74 27.86 8.43
N GLY A 486 -12.78 29.08 7.87
CA GLY A 486 -11.59 29.81 7.45
C GLY A 486 -10.70 30.27 8.62
N GLU A 487 -11.29 30.72 9.72
CA GLU A 487 -10.56 31.11 10.95
C GLU A 487 -9.80 29.92 11.57
N ASP A 488 -10.39 28.73 11.50
CA ASP A 488 -9.77 27.47 11.96
C ASP A 488 -8.69 26.94 10.98
N GLY A 489 -8.41 27.68 9.89
CA GLY A 489 -7.40 27.34 8.88
C GLY A 489 -7.84 26.21 7.94
N ILE A 490 -9.14 25.93 7.85
CA ILE A 490 -9.70 24.87 7.02
C ILE A 490 -10.30 25.50 5.75
N ALA A 491 -9.69 25.23 4.60
CA ALA A 491 -10.14 25.81 3.33
C ALA A 491 -11.46 25.15 2.86
N PRO A 492 -12.49 25.94 2.48
CA PRO A 492 -13.68 25.42 1.82
C PRO A 492 -13.35 24.72 0.50
N ASN A 493 -14.08 23.65 0.19
CA ASN A 493 -14.02 22.98 -1.10
C ASN A 493 -15.24 23.32 -1.97
N ASP A 494 -15.23 22.80 -3.20
CA ASP A 494 -16.33 22.83 -4.15
C ASP A 494 -17.68 22.46 -3.52
N CYS A 495 -17.72 21.39 -2.71
CA CYS A 495 -18.94 20.91 -2.07
C CYS A 495 -19.51 21.92 -1.05
N THR A 496 -18.66 22.61 -0.29
CA THR A 496 -19.08 23.63 0.68
C THR A 496 -19.73 24.81 -0.02
N TYR A 497 -19.09 25.37 -1.05
CA TYR A 497 -19.65 26.47 -1.84
C TYR A 497 -20.97 26.08 -2.49
N ASN A 498 -21.00 24.95 -3.20
CA ASN A 498 -22.21 24.47 -3.86
C ASN A 498 -23.35 24.24 -2.85
N THR A 499 -23.06 23.77 -1.63
CA THR A 499 -24.07 23.58 -0.58
C THR A 499 -24.68 24.90 -0.12
N LEU A 500 -23.87 25.93 0.13
CA LEU A 500 -24.35 27.25 0.53
C LEU A 500 -25.10 27.96 -0.60
N ILE A 501 -24.57 27.94 -1.84
CA ILE A 501 -25.23 28.51 -3.01
C ILE A 501 -26.63 27.90 -3.18
N ARG A 502 -26.73 26.56 -3.13
CA ARG A 502 -28.04 25.89 -3.21
C ARG A 502 -28.98 26.29 -2.08
N ALA A 503 -28.48 26.55 -0.88
CA ALA A 503 -29.28 26.96 0.26
C ALA A 503 -29.81 28.39 0.13
N HIS A 504 -28.94 29.35 -0.24
CA HIS A 504 -29.33 30.75 -0.45
C HIS A 504 -30.26 30.92 -1.66
N LEU A 505 -30.03 30.20 -2.76
CA LEU A 505 -30.94 30.17 -3.91
C LEU A 505 -32.35 29.69 -3.53
N ARG A 506 -32.44 28.62 -2.72
CA ARG A 506 -33.73 28.13 -2.20
C ARG A 506 -34.37 29.11 -1.21
N GLY A 507 -33.56 29.84 -0.45
CA GLY A 507 -33.99 30.92 0.43
C GLY A 507 -34.37 32.22 -0.30
N SER A 508 -34.30 32.26 -1.63
CA SER A 508 -34.49 33.46 -2.46
C SER A 508 -33.51 34.61 -2.17
N ASP A 509 -32.36 34.30 -1.55
CA ASP A 509 -31.27 35.24 -1.30
C ASP A 509 -30.28 35.19 -2.47
N ILE A 510 -30.65 35.92 -3.52
CA ILE A 510 -29.90 35.95 -4.78
C ILE A 510 -28.55 36.66 -4.59
N GLY A 511 -28.50 37.71 -3.76
CA GLY A 511 -27.29 38.53 -3.55
C GLY A 511 -26.12 37.71 -2.98
N THR A 512 -26.33 37.04 -1.85
CA THR A 512 -25.29 36.19 -1.24
C THR A 512 -24.95 34.98 -2.12
N SER A 513 -25.91 34.48 -2.91
CA SER A 513 -25.62 33.41 -3.88
C SER A 513 -24.62 33.85 -4.95
N VAL A 514 -24.70 35.10 -5.45
CA VAL A 514 -23.73 35.66 -6.42
C VAL A 514 -22.35 35.76 -5.80
N GLU A 515 -22.24 36.32 -4.59
CA GLU A 515 -20.96 36.50 -3.89
C GLU A 515 -20.25 35.15 -3.70
N LEU A 516 -20.99 34.11 -3.29
CA LEU A 516 -20.45 32.76 -3.13
C LEU A 516 -20.02 32.12 -4.45
N ILE A 517 -20.72 32.39 -5.57
CA ILE A 517 -20.33 31.89 -6.89
C ILE A 517 -19.02 32.55 -7.35
N GLU A 518 -18.89 33.86 -7.16
CA GLU A 518 -17.66 34.60 -7.49
C GLU A 518 -16.47 34.13 -6.64
N GLU A 519 -16.67 33.93 -5.33
CA GLU A 519 -15.63 33.40 -4.43
C GLU A 519 -15.21 31.97 -4.84
N MET A 520 -16.19 31.09 -5.11
CA MET A 520 -15.96 29.73 -5.59
C MET A 520 -15.07 29.71 -6.86
N LYS A 521 -15.34 30.61 -7.82
CA LYS A 521 -14.54 30.75 -9.04
C LYS A 521 -13.13 31.26 -8.78
N ARG A 522 -12.96 32.24 -7.89
CA ARG A 522 -11.63 32.74 -7.49
C ARG A 522 -10.78 31.65 -6.84
N CYS A 523 -11.41 30.69 -6.18
CA CYS A 523 -10.75 29.50 -5.64
C CYS A 523 -10.49 28.39 -6.68
N GLY A 524 -10.89 28.57 -7.95
CA GLY A 524 -10.71 27.59 -9.02
C GLY A 524 -11.70 26.43 -9.00
N PHE A 525 -12.82 26.56 -8.28
CA PHE A 525 -13.89 25.56 -8.25
C PHE A 525 -15.01 25.90 -9.24
N SER A 526 -15.83 24.89 -9.58
CA SER A 526 -16.96 25.02 -10.51
C SER A 526 -18.26 24.55 -9.88
N ALA A 527 -19.37 24.98 -10.48
CA ALA A 527 -20.70 24.57 -10.04
C ALA A 527 -20.95 23.10 -10.38
N ASP A 528 -21.48 22.35 -9.42
CA ASP A 528 -21.88 20.96 -9.65
C ASP A 528 -23.21 20.89 -10.44
N ALA A 529 -23.50 19.72 -11.01
CA ALA A 529 -24.72 19.50 -11.79
C ALA A 529 -26.01 19.80 -11.01
N SER A 530 -26.01 19.63 -9.69
CA SER A 530 -27.19 19.89 -8.84
C SER A 530 -27.42 21.39 -8.67
N THR A 531 -26.36 22.18 -8.50
CA THR A 531 -26.40 23.64 -8.45
C THR A 531 -26.85 24.21 -9.80
N ILE A 532 -26.30 23.71 -10.90
CA ILE A 532 -26.72 24.10 -12.27
C ILE A 532 -28.21 23.80 -12.49
N ASN A 533 -28.69 22.62 -12.06
CA ASN A 533 -30.10 22.25 -12.20
C ASN A 533 -31.04 23.20 -11.43
N ILE A 534 -30.69 23.60 -10.21
CA ILE A 534 -31.49 24.56 -9.42
C ILE A 534 -31.54 25.91 -10.12
N VAL A 535 -30.42 26.37 -10.66
CA VAL A 535 -30.35 27.63 -11.40
C VAL A 535 -31.21 27.56 -12.66
N MET A 536 -31.13 26.46 -13.42
CA MET A 536 -31.96 26.23 -14.62
C MET A 536 -33.46 26.20 -14.31
N ASP A 537 -33.86 25.59 -13.19
CA ASP A 537 -35.26 25.58 -12.73
C ASP A 537 -35.73 27.00 -12.36
N MET A 538 -34.90 27.75 -11.62
CA MET A 538 -35.20 29.13 -11.26
C MET A 538 -35.25 30.07 -12.47
N LEU A 539 -34.43 29.84 -13.51
CA LEU A 539 -34.50 30.55 -14.79
C LEU A 539 -35.81 30.26 -15.54
N SER A 540 -36.18 28.98 -15.59
CA SER A 540 -37.41 28.52 -16.25
C SER A 540 -38.67 29.08 -15.58
N SER A 541 -38.61 29.30 -14.26
CA SER A 541 -39.67 29.93 -13.48
C SER A 541 -39.63 31.48 -13.46
N GLY A 542 -38.68 32.11 -14.15
CA GLY A 542 -38.53 33.56 -14.25
C GLY A 542 -37.99 34.25 -12.99
N ARG A 543 -37.45 33.49 -12.03
CA ARG A 543 -36.88 34.01 -10.77
C ARG A 543 -35.43 34.44 -10.88
N LEU A 544 -34.74 34.06 -11.95
CA LEU A 544 -33.36 34.45 -12.28
C LEU A 544 -33.27 34.90 -13.74
N ASP A 545 -32.20 35.59 -14.10
CA ASP A 545 -31.89 36.04 -15.45
C ASP A 545 -30.73 35.24 -16.07
N ARG A 546 -30.61 35.29 -17.40
CA ARG A 546 -29.64 34.46 -18.14
C ARG A 546 -28.18 34.71 -17.74
N SER A 547 -27.87 35.86 -17.15
CA SER A 547 -26.52 36.21 -16.66
C SER A 547 -26.01 35.22 -15.59
N PHE A 548 -26.92 34.56 -14.85
CA PHE A 548 -26.55 33.54 -13.87
C PHE A 548 -25.86 32.31 -14.45
N LEU A 549 -26.14 31.95 -15.71
CA LEU A 549 -25.46 30.82 -16.36
C LEU A 549 -24.02 31.16 -16.72
N ASP A 550 -23.77 32.39 -17.16
CA ASP A 550 -22.43 32.88 -17.47
C ASP A 550 -21.57 32.97 -16.21
N MET A 551 -22.19 33.15 -15.04
CA MET A 551 -21.50 33.09 -13.74
C MET A 551 -21.15 31.67 -13.28
N LEU A 552 -21.70 30.61 -13.89
CA LEU A 552 -21.45 29.22 -13.46
C LEU A 552 -20.49 28.46 -14.39
N SER A 553 -20.27 28.95 -15.62
CA SER A 553 -19.22 28.49 -16.54
C SER A 553 -17.85 28.99 -16.13
#